data_AF-A0A351D136-F1
#
_entry.id   AF-A0A351D136-F1
#
_cell.length_a   1.000
_cell.length_b   1.000
_cell.length_c   1.000
_cell.angle_alpha   90.00
_cell.angle_beta   90.00
_cell.angle_gamma   90.00
#
_symmetry.space_group_name_H-M   'P 1'
#
loop_
_entity.id
_entity.type
_entity.pdbx_description
1 polymer ?
#
loop_
_entity_poly.entity_id
_entity_poly.type
_entity_poly.pdbx_seq_one_letter_code
_entity_poly.pdbx_strand_id
1 'polypeptide(L)'
;MFTILTVILISASVSECLLPREYRAQKFKENCVSYGFVIGTTEFAQCMQTENANWGAASQQNMQNLQNTLKNEADRRQAQTDKLNNQNRQVNCTTRYYGNTARTTCN
;
A
#
# COMPACT_ATOMS: atom_id res chain seq x y z
N MET A 1 55.62 4.00 -0.65
CA MET A 1 54.21 3.57 -0.47
C MET A 1 53.32 4.70 -0.97
N PHE A 2 52.83 4.61 -2.20
CA PHE A 2 51.90 5.58 -2.78
C PHE A 2 50.52 4.96 -2.78
N THR A 3 49.64 5.47 -1.92
CA THR A 3 48.22 5.11 -1.85
C THR A 3 47.49 5.71 -3.03
N ILE A 4 47.33 4.95 -4.11
CA ILE A 4 46.36 5.27 -5.16
C ILE A 4 45.00 4.78 -4.64
N LEU A 5 44.32 5.66 -3.89
CA LEU A 5 42.89 5.54 -3.64
C LEU A 5 42.19 5.78 -4.98
N THR A 6 41.85 4.71 -5.68
CA THR A 6 40.91 4.73 -6.81
C THR A 6 39.56 5.20 -6.27
N VAL A 7 39.30 6.50 -6.43
CA VAL A 7 37.97 7.10 -6.36
C VAL A 7 37.16 6.47 -7.50
N ILE A 8 36.48 5.37 -7.20
CA ILE A 8 35.43 4.84 -8.06
C ILE A 8 34.36 5.93 -8.06
N LEU A 9 34.33 6.72 -9.14
CA LEU A 9 33.21 7.59 -9.44
C LEU A 9 31.96 6.71 -9.49
N ILE A 10 31.17 6.77 -8.43
CA ILE A 10 29.78 6.37 -8.45
C ILE A 10 29.07 7.43 -9.32
N SER A 11 29.19 7.31 -10.64
CA SER A 11 28.24 7.89 -11.57
C SER A 11 26.98 7.04 -11.53
N ALA A 12 26.34 6.99 -10.36
CA ALA A 12 24.91 6.74 -10.29
C ALA A 12 24.31 7.99 -10.92
N SER A 13 24.05 7.92 -12.23
CA SER A 13 23.12 8.80 -12.91
C SER A 13 21.92 8.94 -12.00
N VAL A 14 21.77 10.15 -11.47
CA VAL A 14 20.66 10.60 -10.65
C VAL A 14 19.36 10.19 -11.34
N SER A 15 18.80 9.03 -10.97
CA SER A 15 17.36 8.88 -10.97
C SER A 15 16.91 9.88 -9.92
N GLU A 16 16.67 11.11 -10.38
CA GLU A 16 16.03 12.14 -9.61
C GLU A 16 14.80 11.50 -9.00
N CYS A 17 14.83 11.28 -7.68
CA CYS A 17 13.63 11.12 -6.89
C CYS A 17 12.90 12.45 -6.96
N LEU A 18 12.34 12.76 -8.13
CA LEU A 18 11.41 13.87 -8.29
C LEU A 18 10.32 13.60 -7.26
N LEU A 19 10.15 14.57 -6.36
CA LEU A 19 9.05 14.55 -5.42
C LEU A 19 7.78 14.23 -6.21
N PRO A 20 6.85 13.40 -5.68
CA PRO A 20 5.69 12.90 -6.43
C PRO A 20 4.89 13.99 -7.16
N ARG A 21 4.97 15.24 -6.67
CA ARG A 21 4.37 16.43 -7.25
C ARG A 21 5.04 16.90 -8.55
N GLU A 22 6.37 16.90 -8.61
CA GLU A 22 7.16 17.35 -9.78
C GLU A 22 7.02 16.35 -10.93
N TYR A 23 7.15 15.06 -10.63
CA TYR A 23 6.92 13.97 -11.59
C TYR A 23 5.51 14.03 -12.19
N ARG A 24 4.50 14.32 -11.36
CA ARG A 24 3.11 14.44 -11.79
C ARG A 24 2.89 15.61 -12.73
N ALA A 25 3.42 16.78 -12.39
CA ALA A 25 3.32 17.96 -13.25
C ALA A 25 3.99 17.75 -14.61
N GLN A 26 5.14 17.05 -14.61
CA GLN A 26 5.85 16.69 -15.83
C GLN A 26 5.06 15.71 -16.70
N LYS A 27 4.46 14.67 -16.10
CA LYS A 27 3.63 13.71 -16.82
C LYS A 27 2.37 14.34 -17.44
N PHE A 28 1.72 15.26 -16.72
CA PHE A 28 0.57 15.99 -17.27
C PHE A 28 0.96 16.91 -18.42
N LYS A 29 2.13 17.56 -18.29
CA LYS A 29 2.70 18.37 -19.36
C LYS A 29 2.94 17.52 -20.61
N GLU A 30 3.53 16.35 -20.46
CA GLU A 30 3.75 15.40 -21.57
C GLU A 30 2.45 14.97 -22.23
N ASN A 31 1.43 14.62 -21.44
CA ASN A 31 0.11 14.26 -21.97
C ASN A 31 -0.49 15.41 -22.79
N CYS A 32 -0.50 16.63 -22.27
CA CYS A 32 -1.06 17.78 -22.97
C CYS A 32 -0.29 18.13 -24.25
N VAL A 33 1.05 18.02 -24.24
CA VAL A 33 1.84 18.16 -25.46
C VAL A 33 1.50 17.06 -26.48
N SER A 34 1.30 15.81 -26.02
CA SER A 34 0.96 14.67 -26.89
C SER A 34 -0.41 14.83 -27.57
N TYR A 35 -1.35 15.52 -26.93
CA TYR A 35 -2.65 15.87 -27.52
C TYR A 35 -2.57 17.04 -28.51
N GLY A 36 -1.40 17.62 -28.70
CA GLY A 36 -1.15 18.72 -29.63
C GLY A 36 -1.36 20.11 -29.04
N PHE A 37 -1.54 20.24 -27.71
CA PHE A 37 -1.66 21.54 -27.07
C PHE A 37 -0.28 22.23 -26.97
N VAL A 38 -0.24 23.50 -27.37
CA VAL A 38 0.99 24.30 -27.38
C VAL A 38 1.25 24.90 -26.00
N ILE A 39 2.47 24.70 -25.47
CA ILE A 39 2.84 25.21 -24.16
C ILE A 39 2.69 26.74 -24.12
N GLY A 40 2.03 27.25 -23.08
CA GLY A 40 1.82 28.68 -22.88
C GLY A 40 0.51 29.22 -23.45
N THR A 41 -0.30 28.38 -24.10
CA THR A 41 -1.64 28.78 -24.55
C THR A 41 -2.71 28.47 -23.49
N THR A 42 -3.89 29.09 -23.67
CA THR A 42 -5.05 28.88 -22.79
C THR A 42 -5.52 27.43 -22.82
N GLU A 43 -5.53 26.80 -24.01
CA GLU A 43 -5.95 25.41 -24.19
C GLU A 43 -5.01 24.44 -23.47
N PHE A 44 -3.71 24.75 -23.45
CA PHE A 44 -2.73 23.98 -22.70
C PHE A 44 -2.96 24.09 -21.18
N ALA A 45 -3.26 25.29 -20.68
CA ALA A 45 -3.61 25.48 -19.28
C ALA A 45 -4.90 24.72 -18.90
N GLN A 46 -5.89 24.70 -19.78
CA GLN A 46 -7.12 23.93 -19.59
C GLN A 46 -6.85 22.42 -19.55
N CYS A 47 -6.05 21.89 -20.48
CA CYS A 47 -5.66 20.48 -20.48
C CYS A 47 -4.95 20.10 -19.17
N MET A 48 -3.98 20.91 -18.71
CA MET A 48 -3.28 20.69 -17.46
C MET A 48 -4.23 20.69 -16.24
N GLN A 49 -5.24 21.55 -16.24
CA GLN A 49 -6.27 21.57 -15.19
C GLN A 49 -7.14 20.31 -15.23
N THR A 50 -7.55 19.86 -16.42
CA THR A 50 -8.33 18.63 -16.61
C THR A 50 -7.57 17.40 -16.14
N GLU A 51 -6.31 17.24 -16.54
CA GLU A 51 -5.44 16.13 -16.10
C GLU A 51 -5.26 16.14 -14.57
N ASN A 52 -5.09 17.32 -13.98
CA ASN A 52 -4.99 17.48 -12.53
C ASN A 52 -6.29 17.09 -11.80
N ALA A 53 -7.45 17.50 -12.31
CA ALA A 53 -8.76 17.16 -11.74
C ALA A 53 -9.07 15.66 -11.86
N ASN A 54 -8.81 15.05 -13.03
CA ASN A 54 -9.04 13.62 -13.28
C ASN A 54 -8.23 12.74 -12.32
N TRP A 55 -6.96 13.09 -12.09
CA TRP A 55 -6.14 12.37 -11.14
C TRP A 55 -6.62 12.52 -9.70
N GLY A 56 -7.09 13.72 -9.30
CA GLY A 56 -7.70 13.93 -7.98
C GLY A 56 -8.90 13.03 -7.75
N ALA A 57 -9.79 12.93 -8.74
CA ALA A 57 -10.97 12.06 -8.69
C ALA A 57 -10.58 10.56 -8.64
N ALA A 58 -9.65 10.12 -9.48
CA ALA A 58 -9.18 8.73 -9.50
C ALA A 58 -8.47 8.34 -8.18
N SER A 59 -7.69 9.25 -7.59
CA SER A 59 -7.03 9.03 -6.31
C SER A 59 -8.03 8.88 -5.17
N GLN A 60 -9.13 9.65 -5.17
CA GLN A 60 -10.16 9.54 -4.14
C GLN A 60 -10.92 8.22 -4.24
N GLN A 61 -11.30 7.81 -5.45
CA GLN A 61 -11.98 6.53 -5.67
C GLN A 61 -11.09 5.34 -5.25
N ASN A 62 -9.81 5.35 -5.64
CA ASN A 62 -8.87 4.30 -5.23
C ASN A 62 -8.67 4.25 -3.72
N MET A 63 -8.67 5.41 -3.04
CA MET A 63 -8.55 5.47 -1.59
C MET A 63 -9.78 4.91 -0.87
N GLN A 64 -10.99 5.20 -1.36
CA GLN A 64 -12.22 4.61 -0.82
C GLN A 64 -12.25 3.09 -1.03
N ASN A 65 -11.86 2.61 -2.21
CA ASN A 65 -11.78 1.19 -2.49
C ASN A 65 -10.77 0.49 -1.57
N LEU A 66 -9.60 1.09 -1.37
CA LEU A 66 -8.59 0.58 -0.45
C LEU A 66 -9.09 0.52 1.00
N GLN A 67 -9.80 1.55 1.46
CA GLN A 67 -10.41 1.55 2.80
C GLN A 67 -11.45 0.44 2.95
N ASN A 68 -12.30 0.24 1.94
CA ASN A 68 -13.29 -0.85 1.94
C ASN A 68 -12.62 -2.22 1.94
N THR A 69 -11.55 -2.41 1.16
CA THR A 69 -10.77 -3.65 1.16
C THR A 69 -10.14 -3.91 2.53
N LEU A 70 -9.50 -2.91 3.13
CA LEU A 70 -8.90 -3.02 4.46
C LEU A 70 -9.94 -3.35 5.54
N LYS A 71 -11.12 -2.73 5.47
CA LYS A 71 -12.23 -3.02 6.39
C LYS A 71 -12.69 -4.47 6.26
N ASN A 72 -12.94 -4.93 5.03
CA ASN A 72 -13.36 -6.31 4.78
C ASN A 72 -12.30 -7.32 5.23
N GLU A 73 -11.02 -7.02 5.03
CA GLU A 73 -9.90 -7.86 5.47
C GLU A 73 -9.87 -7.97 7.01
N ALA A 74 -10.06 -6.84 7.70
CA ALA A 74 -10.13 -6.80 9.16
C ALA A 74 -11.32 -7.60 9.69
N ASP A 75 -12.51 -7.42 9.11
CA ASP A 75 -13.73 -8.14 9.49
C ASP A 75 -13.57 -9.66 9.29
N ARG A 76 -12.90 -10.09 8.19
CA ARG A 76 -12.60 -11.52 7.95
C ARG A 76 -11.64 -12.10 8.99
N ARG A 77 -10.58 -11.37 9.36
CA ARG A 77 -9.64 -11.80 10.41
C ARG A 77 -10.32 -11.90 11.78
N GLN A 78 -11.20 -10.96 12.09
CA GLN A 78 -11.95 -10.98 13.33
C GLN A 78 -12.90 -12.19 13.37
N ALA A 79 -13.67 -12.43 12.31
CA ALA A 79 -14.55 -13.59 12.22
C ALA A 79 -13.80 -14.93 12.31
N GLN A 80 -12.58 -15.03 11.75
CA GLN A 80 -11.74 -16.21 11.88
C GLN A 80 -11.26 -16.42 13.32
N THR A 81 -10.88 -15.34 13.98
CA THR A 81 -10.44 -15.36 15.39
C THR A 81 -11.59 -15.76 16.31
N ASP A 82 -12.79 -15.24 16.09
CA ASP A 82 -13.98 -15.58 16.86
C ASP A 82 -14.40 -17.05 16.67
N LYS A 83 -14.26 -17.61 15.46
CA LYS A 83 -14.46 -19.04 15.22
C LYS A 83 -13.45 -19.89 16.00
N LEU A 84 -12.17 -19.52 15.99
CA LEU A 84 -11.13 -20.22 16.75
C LEU A 84 -11.40 -20.15 18.26
N ASN A 85 -11.75 -18.97 18.78
CA ASN A 85 -12.09 -18.80 20.20
C ASN A 85 -13.33 -19.60 20.59
N ASN A 86 -14.36 -19.64 19.73
CA ASN A 86 -15.55 -20.45 20.00
C ASN A 86 -15.29 -21.95 19.93
N GLN A 87 -14.44 -22.41 19.00
CA GLN A 87 -13.98 -23.80 18.99
C GLN A 87 -13.21 -24.15 20.27
N ASN A 88 -12.31 -23.27 20.72
CA ASN A 88 -11.53 -23.49 21.94
C ASN A 88 -12.41 -23.51 23.20
N ARG A 89 -13.48 -22.71 23.22
CA ARG A 89 -14.49 -22.73 24.30
C ARG A 89 -15.35 -23.99 24.32
N GLN A 90 -15.52 -24.68 23.19
CA GLN A 90 -16.29 -25.92 23.13
C GLN A 90 -15.53 -27.14 23.66
N VAL A 91 -14.20 -27.09 23.73
CA VAL A 91 -13.39 -28.19 24.26
C VAL A 91 -13.44 -28.15 25.79
N ASN A 92 -14.33 -28.94 26.39
CA ASN A 92 -14.50 -28.97 27.83
C ASN A 92 -13.61 -30.06 28.43
N CYS A 93 -12.39 -29.70 28.80
CA CYS A 93 -11.45 -30.63 29.42
C CYS A 93 -11.73 -30.76 30.92
N THR A 94 -11.97 -31.99 31.38
CA THR A 94 -12.03 -32.32 32.81
C THR A 94 -10.87 -33.22 33.19
N THR A 95 -10.16 -32.86 34.25
CA THR A 95 -9.07 -33.66 34.82
C THR A 95 -9.56 -34.35 36.08
N ARG A 96 -9.47 -35.68 36.13
CA ARG A 96 -9.72 -36.47 37.33
C ARG A 96 -8.42 -37.09 37.83
N TYR A 97 -8.26 -37.11 39.15
CA TYR A 97 -7.13 -37.73 39.83
C TYR A 97 -7.53 -39.09 40.38
N TYR A 98 -6.74 -40.11 40.05
CA TYR A 98 -6.86 -41.47 40.59
C TYR A 98 -5.56 -41.79 41.34
N GLY A 99 -5.54 -41.50 42.64
CA GLY A 99 -4.30 -41.54 43.43
C GLY A 99 -3.29 -40.51 42.91
N ASN A 100 -2.09 -40.96 42.54
CA ASN A 100 -1.01 -40.10 42.02
C ASN A 100 -1.06 -39.89 40.50
N THR A 101 -2.06 -40.45 39.81
CA THR A 101 -2.16 -40.35 38.34
C THR A 101 -3.29 -39.40 37.95
N ALA A 102 -2.96 -38.37 37.17
CA ALA A 102 -3.94 -37.46 36.58
C ALA A 102 -4.36 -37.97 35.20
N ARG A 103 -5.68 -38.03 34.95
CA ARG A 103 -6.23 -38.28 33.61
C ARG A 103 -7.10 -37.11 33.19
N THR A 104 -6.71 -36.45 32.10
CA THR A 104 -7.48 -35.38 31.46
C THR A 104 -8.22 -35.94 30.26
N THR A 105 -9.52 -35.70 30.21
CA THR A 105 -10.39 -36.03 29.07
C THR A 105 -11.06 -34.76 28.58
N CYS A 106 -11.00 -34.53 27.27
CA CYS A 106 -11.64 -33.40 26.60
C CYS A 106 -12.69 -33.99 25.64
N ASN A 107 -13.91 -33.46 25.70
CA ASN A 107 -14.97 -33.70 24.71
C ASN A 107 -15.11 -32.50 23.80
#